data_AF-A0A645JIZ2-F1
#
_entry.id   AF-A0A645JIZ2-F1
#
_cell.length_a   1.000
_cell.length_b   1.000
_cell.length_c   1.000
_cell.angle_alpha   90.00
_cell.angle_beta   90.00
_cell.angle_gamma   90.00
#
_symmetry.space_group_name_H-M   'P 1'
#
loop_
_entity.id
_entity.type
_entity.pdbx_description
1 polymer ?
#
loop_
_entity_poly.entity_id
_entity_poly.type
_entity_poly.pdbx_seq_one_letter_code
_entity_poly.pdbx_strand_id
1 'polypeptide(L)'
;MLFKEAIGKGYEEWLSQKEMTDLNMLFQQRHIIEHNNGIIDERYIHNSGDTSYKAGQRVIVKNQDAIRLLNYIRKITDGLKSMVTKIDRNIDPSK
;
A
#
# COMPACT_ATOMS: atom_id res chain seq x y z
N MET A 1 3.21 2.93 12.55
CA MET A 1 3.58 2.41 11.20
C MET A 1 5.09 2.48 11.13
N LEU A 2 5.77 1.34 10.88
CA LEU A 2 7.24 1.18 10.97
C LEU A 2 8.06 2.36 10.41
N PHE A 3 7.69 2.90 9.25
CA PHE A 3 8.43 4.02 8.63
C PHE A 3 8.21 5.37 9.32
N LYS A 4 6.98 5.67 9.75
CA LYS A 4 6.71 6.92 10.48
C LYS A 4 7.53 7.00 11.77
N GLU A 5 7.67 5.87 12.45
CA GLU A 5 8.47 5.72 13.66
C GLU A 5 9.99 5.74 13.35
N ALA A 6 10.42 5.12 12.25
CA ALA A 6 11.85 5.00 11.91
C ALA A 6 12.46 6.24 11.23
N ILE A 7 11.70 6.98 10.42
CA ILE A 7 12.21 8.08 9.57
C ILE A 7 11.38 9.37 9.66
N GLY A 8 10.42 9.44 10.60
CA GLY A 8 9.54 10.61 10.79
C GLY A 8 8.53 10.84 9.65
N LYS A 9 8.55 9.99 8.61
CA LYS A 9 7.74 10.09 7.41
C LYS A 9 6.97 8.79 7.19
N GLY A 10 5.66 8.90 7.05
CA GLY A 10 4.81 7.77 6.67
C GLY A 10 4.51 7.76 5.18
N TYR A 11 3.69 6.80 4.73
CA TYR A 11 3.30 6.68 3.33
C TYR A 11 2.47 7.88 2.83
N GLU A 12 1.86 8.62 3.75
CA GLU A 12 1.09 9.85 3.51
C GLU A 12 1.89 10.95 2.79
N GLU A 13 3.23 10.86 2.78
CA GLU A 13 4.11 11.80 2.08
C GLU A 13 4.14 11.61 0.56
N TRP A 14 3.81 10.40 0.08
CA TRP A 14 3.89 10.06 -1.35
C TRP A 14 2.57 9.56 -1.93
N LEU A 15 1.64 9.13 -1.07
CA LEU A 15 0.33 8.64 -1.45
C LEU A 15 -0.75 9.58 -0.93
N SER A 16 -1.70 9.92 -1.80
CA SER A 16 -2.93 10.57 -1.36
C SER A 16 -3.75 9.64 -0.45
N GLN A 17 -4.67 10.21 0.32
CA GLN A 17 -5.56 9.43 1.18
C GLN A 17 -6.31 8.33 0.42
N LYS A 18 -6.78 8.64 -0.80
CA LYS A 18 -7.46 7.67 -1.66
C LYS A 18 -6.54 6.52 -2.05
N GLU A 19 -5.28 6.80 -2.37
CA GLU A 19 -4.29 5.78 -2.74
C GLU A 19 -3.88 4.93 -1.54
N MET A 20 -3.82 5.50 -0.34
CA MET A 20 -3.59 4.72 0.88
C MET A 20 -4.74 3.77 1.17
N THR A 21 -5.99 4.22 1.03
CA THR A 21 -7.17 3.36 1.18
C THR A 21 -7.18 2.24 0.13
N ASP A 22 -6.90 2.57 -1.13
CA ASP A 22 -6.85 1.60 -2.23
C ASP A 22 -5.70 0.59 -2.03
N LEU A 23 -4.51 1.05 -1.62
CA LEU A 23 -3.37 0.19 -1.30
C LEU A 23 -3.70 -0.80 -0.17
N ASN A 24 -4.33 -0.33 0.90
CA ASN A 24 -4.76 -1.18 2.00
C ASN A 24 -5.74 -2.26 1.52
N MET A 25 -6.78 -1.87 0.77
CA MET A 25 -7.73 -2.82 0.19
C MET A 25 -7.03 -3.86 -0.70
N LEU A 26 -6.13 -3.45 -1.59
CA LEU A 26 -5.37 -4.37 -2.46
C LEU A 26 -4.53 -5.38 -1.67
N PHE A 27 -3.93 -4.98 -0.54
CA PHE A 27 -3.24 -5.91 0.36
C PHE A 27 -4.20 -6.86 1.08
N GLN A 28 -5.39 -6.39 1.49
CA GLN A 28 -6.42 -7.27 2.06
C GLN A 28 -6.91 -8.30 1.02
N GLN A 29 -7.05 -7.91 -0.25
CA GLN A 29 -7.40 -8.83 -1.34
C GLN A 29 -6.33 -9.92 -1.52
N ARG A 30 -5.04 -9.54 -1.52
CA ARG A 30 -3.94 -10.51 -1.54
C ARG A 30 -4.00 -11.45 -0.34
N HIS A 31 -4.26 -10.93 0.86
CA HIS A 31 -4.34 -11.73 2.09
C HIS A 31 -5.39 -12.85 1.98
N ILE A 32 -6.63 -12.52 1.57
CA ILE A 32 -7.70 -13.52 1.46
C ILE A 32 -7.46 -14.51 0.30
N ILE A 33 -6.78 -14.10 -0.77
CA ILE A 33 -6.39 -15.02 -1.85
C ILE A 33 -5.43 -16.08 -1.32
N GLU A 34 -4.43 -15.66 -0.54
CA GLU A 34 -3.42 -16.56 0.02
C GLU A 34 -3.94 -17.42 1.18
N HIS A 35 -4.81 -16.88 2.03
CA HIS A 35 -5.17 -17.52 3.30
C HIS A 35 -6.60 -18.05 3.36
N ASN A 36 -7.49 -17.59 2.48
CA ASN A 36 -8.92 -17.96 2.50
C ASN A 36 -9.43 -18.37 1.10
N ASN A 37 -8.55 -18.86 0.24
CA ASN A 37 -8.86 -19.27 -1.14
C ASN A 37 -9.61 -18.21 -1.96
N GLY A 38 -9.42 -16.93 -1.64
CA GLY A 38 -10.10 -15.79 -2.25
C GLY A 38 -11.54 -15.57 -1.79
N ILE A 39 -11.96 -16.15 -0.67
CA ILE A 39 -13.28 -15.91 -0.08
C ILE A 39 -13.22 -14.69 0.86
N ILE A 40 -14.18 -13.79 0.70
CA ILE A 40 -14.35 -12.61 1.54
C ILE A 40 -14.77 -13.05 2.94
N ASP A 41 -14.05 -12.60 3.97
CA ASP A 41 -14.38 -12.81 5.38
C ASP A 41 -14.65 -11.47 6.09
N GLU A 42 -15.11 -11.54 7.33
CA GLU A 42 -15.39 -10.35 8.15
C GLU A 42 -14.14 -9.51 8.39
N ARG A 43 -12.97 -10.15 8.46
CA ARG A 43 -11.68 -9.47 8.62
C ARG A 43 -11.38 -8.59 7.41
N TYR A 44 -11.60 -9.08 6.20
CA TYR A 44 -11.46 -8.30 4.98
C TYR A 44 -12.38 -7.08 5.00
N ILE A 45 -13.67 -7.26 5.29
CA ILE A 45 -14.64 -6.15 5.28
C ILE A 45 -14.24 -5.09 6.31
N HIS A 46 -13.92 -5.50 7.54
CA HIS A 46 -13.51 -4.61 8.60
C HIS A 46 -12.22 -3.84 8.26
N ASN A 47 -11.20 -4.54 7.76
CA ASN A 47 -9.89 -3.94 7.52
C ASN A 47 -9.82 -3.12 6.23
N SER A 48 -10.54 -3.51 5.18
CA SER A 48 -10.53 -2.82 3.89
C SER A 48 -11.53 -1.67 3.81
N GLY A 49 -12.65 -1.77 4.53
CA GLY A 49 -13.80 -0.88 4.37
C GLY A 49 -14.52 -1.04 3.03
N ASP A 50 -14.24 -2.11 2.27
CA ASP A 50 -14.82 -2.34 0.95
C ASP A 50 -16.29 -2.77 1.05
N THR A 51 -17.18 -1.88 0.61
CA THR A 51 -18.63 -2.11 0.61
C THR A 51 -19.13 -2.83 -0.65
N SER A 52 -18.24 -3.17 -1.58
CA SER A 52 -18.58 -3.82 -2.86
C SER A 52 -18.84 -5.32 -2.68
N TYR A 53 -18.39 -5.89 -1.56
CA TYR A 53 -18.50 -7.31 -1.25
C TYR A 53 -19.22 -7.56 0.08
N LYS A 54 -19.75 -8.77 0.20
CA LYS A 54 -20.30 -9.37 1.42
C LYS A 54 -19.50 -10.62 1.78
N ALA A 55 -19.49 -10.97 3.05
CA ALA A 55 -18.84 -12.19 3.53
C ALA A 55 -19.35 -13.43 2.78
N GLY A 56 -18.44 -14.36 2.49
CA GLY A 56 -18.71 -15.59 1.73
C GLY A 56 -18.62 -15.44 0.21
N GLN A 57 -18.56 -14.22 -0.34
CA GLN A 57 -18.34 -14.02 -1.77
C GLN A 57 -16.90 -14.34 -2.18
N ARG A 58 -16.67 -14.67 -3.45
CA ARG A 58 -15.31 -14.82 -4.00
C ARG A 58 -14.83 -13.48 -4.56
N VAL A 59 -13.64 -13.06 -4.16
CA VAL A 59 -13.01 -11.84 -4.67
C VAL A 59 -12.71 -11.97 -6.16
N ILE A 60 -12.98 -10.91 -6.92
CA ILE A 60 -12.62 -10.81 -8.33
C ILE A 60 -11.46 -9.81 -8.44
N VAL A 61 -10.31 -10.28 -8.91
CA VAL A 61 -9.14 -9.44 -9.16
C VAL A 61 -8.90 -9.34 -10.67
N LYS A 62 -8.78 -8.11 -11.16
CA LYS A 62 -8.47 -7.76 -12.55
C LYS A 62 -6.99 -7.44 -12.69
N ASN A 63 -6.45 -7.57 -13.89
CA ASN A 63 -5.07 -7.16 -14.19
C ASN A 63 -4.76 -5.71 -13.79
N GLN A 64 -5.76 -4.82 -13.87
CA GLN A 64 -5.63 -3.43 -13.46
C GLN A 64 -5.35 -3.29 -11.95
N ASP A 65 -5.80 -4.22 -11.11
CA ASP A 65 -5.59 -4.18 -9.65
C ASP A 65 -4.11 -4.44 -9.33
N ALA A 66 -3.50 -5.42 -10.01
CA ALA A 66 -2.07 -5.68 -9.91
C ALA A 66 -1.22 -4.49 -10.40
N ILE A 67 -1.63 -3.86 -11.51
CA ILE A 67 -0.96 -2.65 -12.03
C ILE A 67 -1.07 -1.49 -11.04
N ARG A 68 -2.23 -1.29 -10.41
CA ARG A 68 -2.43 -0.27 -9.36
C ARG A 68 -1.52 -0.53 -8.16
N LEU A 69 -1.48 -1.76 -7.66
CA LEU A 69 -0.60 -2.15 -6.56
C LEU A 69 0.87 -1.85 -6.89
N LEU A 70 1.33 -2.25 -8.08
CA LEU A 70 2.70 -2.00 -8.53
C LEU A 70 3.01 -0.50 -8.59
N ASN A 71 2.07 0.31 -9.09
CA ASN A 71 2.24 1.76 -9.16
C ASN A 71 2.36 2.39 -7.76
N TYR A 72 1.58 1.95 -6.78
CA TYR A 72 1.69 2.45 -5.40
C TYR A 72 3.01 2.05 -4.73
N ILE A 73 3.44 0.80 -4.92
CA ILE A 73 4.75 0.34 -4.41
C ILE A 73 5.88 1.16 -5.05
N ARG A 74 5.81 1.43 -6.36
CA ARG A 74 6.80 2.26 -7.05
C ARG A 74 6.84 3.68 -6.51
N LYS A 75 5.68 4.33 -6.32
CA LYS A 75 5.61 5.68 -5.71
C LYS A 75 6.27 5.74 -4.34
N ILE A 76 5.97 4.79 -3.46
CA ILE A 76 6.60 4.70 -2.14
C ILE A 76 8.11 4.50 -2.29
N THR A 77 8.55 3.58 -3.14
CA THR A 77 9.98 3.26 -3.32
C THR A 77 10.77 4.44 -3.88
N ASP A 78 10.22 5.15 -4.87
CA ASP A 78 10.85 6.33 -5.45
C ASP A 78 10.90 7.48 -4.43
N GLY A 79 9.83 7.62 -3.63
CA GLY A 79 9.78 8.51 -2.49
C GLY A 79 10.88 8.24 -1.46
N LEU A 80 11.04 6.98 -1.06
CA LEU A 80 12.09 6.53 -0.14
C LEU A 80 13.50 6.79 -0.70
N LYS A 81 13.76 6.42 -1.96
CA LYS A 81 15.05 6.70 -2.63
C LYS A 81 15.38 8.19 -2.64
N SER A 82 14.39 9.04 -2.92
CA SER A 82 14.59 10.49 -2.95
C SER A 82 15.05 11.07 -1.61
N MET A 83 14.72 10.42 -0.49
CA MET A 83 15.18 10.87 0.83
C MET A 83 16.62 10.43 1.11
N VAL A 84 17.00 9.22 0.75
CA VAL A 84 18.37 8.73 0.90
C VAL A 84 19.34 9.63 0.13
N THR A 85 19.02 9.96 -1.13
CA THR A 85 19.85 10.86 -1.95
C THR A 85 19.94 12.28 -1.38
N LYS A 86 18.93 12.76 -0.65
CA LYS A 86 18.96 14.08 0.00
C LYS A 86 19.82 14.08 1.26
N ILE A 87 19.87 12.97 1.99
CA ILE A 87 20.73 12.82 3.18
C ILE A 87 22.21 12.88 2.75
N ASP A 88 22.60 12.16 1.68
CA ASP A 88 23.99 12.16 1.19
C ASP A 88 24.46 13.56 0.77
N ARG A 89 23.59 14.37 0.14
CA ARG A 89 23.93 15.76 -0.27
C ARG A 89 24.06 16.75 0.88
N ASN A 90 23.38 16.50 2.00
CA ASN A 90 23.47 17.37 3.18
C ASN A 90 24.67 17.04 4.07
N ILE A 91 25.34 15.91 3.85
CA ILE A 91 26.54 15.47 4.60
C ILE A 91 27.84 15.88 3.89
N ASP A 92 27.80 16.17 2.57
CA ASP A 92 28.91 16.76 1.82
C ASP A 92 28.44 17.91 0.91
N PRO A 93 28.48 19.17 1.38
CA PRO A 93 28.11 20.34 0.59
C PRO A 93 29.16 20.75 -0.46
N SER A 94 30.23 19.98 -0.66
CA SER A 94 31.36 20.34 -1.54
C SER A 94 31.40 19.60 -2.90
N LYS A 95 30.33 18.87 -3.25
CA LYS A 95 30.11 18.32 -4.61
C LYS A 95 28.89 18.91 -5.31
#